data_AF-A0A2U2AKQ0-F1
#
_entry.id   AF-A0A2U2AKQ0-F1
#
_cell.length_a   1.000
_cell.length_b   1.000
_cell.length_c   1.000
_cell.angle_alpha   90.00
_cell.angle_beta   90.00
_cell.angle_gamma   90.00
#
_symmetry.space_group_name_H-M   'P 1'
#
loop_
_entity.id
_entity.type
_entity.pdbx_description
1 polymer ?
#
loop_
_entity_poly.entity_id
_entity_poly.type
_entity_poly.pdbx_seq_one_letter_code
_entity_poly.pdbx_strand_id
1 'polypeptide(L)' 'MTELVFGSLIFLPGTLKVLVLGFFIWLIARGFYRKKLYSSGIWHPNLVDISLYFVSLYLSHLIFLFLQG' A
#
# COMPACT_ATOMS: atom_id res chain seq x y z
N MET A 1 -26.79 -11.99 -6.12
CA MET A 1 -25.84 -11.01 -6.69
C MET A 1 -24.64 -10.80 -5.77
N THR A 2 -24.85 -10.61 -4.47
CA THR A 2 -23.80 -10.46 -3.43
C THR A 2 -22.80 -11.61 -3.38
N GLU A 3 -23.27 -12.85 -3.44
CA GLU A 3 -22.43 -14.05 -3.32
C GLU A 3 -21.40 -14.18 -4.46
N LEU A 4 -21.75 -13.76 -5.69
CA LEU A 4 -20.85 -13.75 -6.84
C LEU A 4 -19.74 -12.70 -6.67
N VAL A 5 -20.11 -11.52 -6.17
CA VAL A 5 -19.16 -10.43 -5.91
C VAL A 5 -18.19 -10.84 -4.81
N PHE A 6 -18.69 -11.47 -3.74
CA PHE A 6 -17.86 -11.95 -2.64
C PHE A 6 -16.92 -13.10 -3.09
N GLY A 7 -17.43 -14.06 -3.87
CA GLY A 7 -16.63 -15.14 -4.47
C GLY A 7 -15.53 -14.62 -5.40
N SER A 8 -15.82 -13.59 -6.19
CA SER A 8 -14.81 -12.95 -7.06
C SER A 8 -13.72 -12.22 -6.29
N LEU A 9 -14.06 -11.61 -5.14
CA LEU A 9 -13.11 -10.93 -4.27
C LEU A 9 -12.17 -11.92 -3.56
N ILE A 10 -12.67 -13.11 -3.25
CA ILE A 10 -11.87 -14.23 -2.72
C ILE A 10 -10.88 -14.72 -3.79
N PHE A 11 -11.31 -14.78 -5.06
CA PHE A 11 -10.51 -15.20 -6.21
C PHE A 11 -9.46 -14.19 -6.70
N LEU A 12 -9.47 -12.96 -6.16
CA LEU A 12 -8.39 -12.01 -6.44
C LEU A 12 -7.06 -12.67 -6.02
N PRO A 13 -6.08 -12.81 -6.93
CA PRO A 13 -4.78 -13.37 -6.60
C PRO A 13 -4.23 -12.69 -5.36
N GLY A 14 -3.63 -13.44 -4.43
CA GLY A 14 -3.18 -12.92 -3.12
C GLY A 14 -2.33 -11.64 -3.25
N THR A 15 -1.60 -11.51 -4.35
CA THR A 15 -0.83 -10.32 -4.73
C THR A 15 -1.69 -9.03 -4.82
N LEU A 16 -2.93 -9.10 -5.33
CA LEU A 16 -3.82 -7.94 -5.37
C LEU A 16 -4.28 -7.51 -3.98
N LYS A 17 -4.52 -8.47 -3.07
CA LYS A 17 -4.88 -8.17 -1.67
C LYS A 17 -3.74 -7.42 -0.96
N VAL A 18 -2.49 -7.87 -1.18
CA VAL A 18 -1.28 -7.20 -0.68
C VAL A 18 -1.10 -5.82 -1.30
N LEU A 19 -1.33 -5.68 -2.61
CA LEU A 19 -1.20 -4.40 -3.29
C LEU A 19 -2.20 -3.35 -2.78
N VAL A 20 -3.47 -3.75 -2.61
CA VAL A 20 -4.52 -2.89 -2.06
C VAL A 20 -4.21 -2.50 -0.61
N LEU A 21 -3.79 -3.45 0.22
CA LEU A 21 -3.49 -3.20 1.63
C LEU A 21 -2.25 -2.29 1.77
N GLY A 22 -1.20 -2.53 0.98
CA GLY A 22 -0.03 -1.65 0.91
C GLY A 22 -0.34 -0.25 0.39
N PHE A 23 -1.32 -0.10 -0.51
CA PHE A 23 -1.81 1.21 -0.97
C PHE A 23 -2.49 2.00 0.17
N PHE A 24 -3.33 1.36 0.98
CA PHE A 24 -3.94 2.03 2.14
C PHE A 24 -2.93 2.45 3.21
N ILE A 25 -1.98 1.57 3.54
CA ILE A 25 -0.89 1.90 4.48
C ILE A 25 -0.10 3.12 3.97
N TRP A 26 0.19 3.13 2.67
CA TRP A 26 0.92 4.23 2.04
C TRP A 26 0.14 5.54 2.07
N LEU A 27 -1.18 5.52 1.83
CA LEU A 27 -2.03 6.72 1.91
C LEU A 27 -2.00 7.36 3.30
N ILE A 28 -2.05 6.54 4.35
CA ILE A 28 -1.95 7.00 5.74
C ILE A 28 -0.59 7.66 5.94
N ALA A 29 0.50 6.95 5.61
CA ALA A 29 1.85 7.46 5.76
C ALA A 29 2.06 8.78 4.99
N ARG A 30 1.55 8.85 3.75
CA ARG A 30 1.63 10.01 2.86
C ARG A 30 1.02 11.26 3.46
N GLY A 31 -0.09 11.13 4.18
CA GLY A 31 -0.71 12.26 4.89
C GLY A 31 0.26 12.97 5.85
N PHE A 32 1.15 12.22 6.51
CA PHE A 32 2.08 12.75 7.50
C PHE A 32 3.32 13.40 6.86
N TYR A 33 3.97 12.71 5.92
CA TYR A 33 5.24 13.19 5.37
C TYR A 33 5.08 14.17 4.20
N ARG A 34 3.92 14.20 3.51
CA ARG A 34 3.73 15.06 2.32
C ARG A 34 4.00 16.53 2.62
N LYS A 35 3.50 17.06 3.75
CA LYS A 35 3.73 18.47 4.11
C LYS A 35 5.22 18.79 4.28
N LYS A 36 6.00 17.83 4.79
CA LYS A 36 7.44 17.96 4.98
C LYS A 36 8.22 17.80 3.67
N LEU A 37 7.78 16.88 2.80
CA LEU A 37 8.42 16.65 1.50
C LEU A 37 8.31 17.88 0.57
N TYR A 38 7.15 18.54 0.58
CA TYR A 38 6.87 19.68 -0.30
C TYR A 38 7.30 21.03 0.29
N SER A 39 7.93 21.07 1.47
CA SER A 39 8.16 22.33 2.21
C SER A 39 9.37 23.14 1.76
N SER A 40 10.32 22.61 0.97
CA SER A 40 11.37 23.37 0.20
C SER A 40 12.72 22.63 0.03
N GLY A 41 12.96 21.48 0.68
CA GLY A 41 14.32 20.89 0.76
C GLY A 41 14.62 19.65 -0.08
N ILE A 42 13.64 19.06 -0.78
CA ILE A 42 13.79 17.75 -1.42
C ILE A 42 13.67 17.87 -2.94
N TRP A 43 14.71 17.41 -3.64
CA TRP A 43 14.87 17.60 -5.09
C TRP A 43 13.82 16.85 -5.92
N HIS A 44 13.52 15.59 -5.59
CA HIS A 44 12.51 14.79 -6.30
C HIS A 44 11.47 14.20 -5.33
N PRO A 45 10.45 14.98 -4.92
CA PRO A 45 9.41 14.53 -4.00
C PRO A 45 8.68 13.26 -4.49
N ASN A 46 8.50 13.11 -5.80
CA ASN A 46 7.85 11.95 -6.41
C ASN A 46 8.68 10.66 -6.29
N LEU A 47 10.01 10.73 -6.38
CA LEU A 47 10.87 9.55 -6.21
C LEU A 47 10.78 9.02 -4.78
N VAL A 48 10.70 9.92 -3.81
CA VAL A 48 10.56 9.58 -2.39
C VAL A 48 9.18 8.99 -2.10
N ASP A 49 8.12 9.54 -2.71
CA ASP A 49 6.74 9.04 -2.59
C ASP A 49 6.62 7.61 -3.15
N ILE A 50 7.28 7.33 -4.29
CA ILE A 50 7.34 6.00 -4.94
C ILE A 50 8.17 5.00 -4.14
N SER A 51 9.33 5.38 -3.61
CA SER A 51 10.14 4.47 -2.79
C SER A 51 9.43 4.09 -1.48
N LEU A 52 8.74 5.04 -0.83
CA LEU A 52 7.88 4.78 0.31
C LEU A 52 6.70 3.86 -0.02
N TYR A 53 6.17 3.94 -1.25
CA TYR A 53 5.15 3.01 -1.72
C TYR A 53 5.68 1.56 -1.77
N PHE A 54 6.88 1.33 -2.31
CA PHE A 54 7.49 0.00 -2.31
C PHE A 54 7.75 -0.55 -0.90
N VAL A 55 8.19 0.30 0.04
CA VAL A 55 8.35 -0.09 1.46
C VAL A 55 7.00 -0.49 2.07
N SER A 56 5.93 0.27 1.76
CA SER A 56 4.58 -0.05 2.20
C SER A 56 4.06 -1.37 1.63
N LEU A 57 4.33 -1.66 0.36
CA LEU A 57 4.02 -2.95 -0.26
C LEU A 57 4.74 -4.11 0.42
N TYR A 58 6.03 -3.94 0.73
CA TYR A 58 6.80 -4.95 1.46
C TYR A 58 6.24 -5.21 2.86
N LEU A 59 5.87 -4.15 3.59
CA LEU A 59 5.25 -4.26 4.90
C LEU A 59 3.90 -4.97 4.81
N SER A 60 3.08 -4.64 3.82
CA SER A 60 1.81 -5.32 3.57
C SER A 60 2.01 -6.81 3.25
N HIS A 61 3.07 -7.16 2.54
CA HIS A 61 3.38 -8.56 2.23
C HIS A 61 3.80 -9.32 3.49
N LEU A 62 4.62 -8.71 4.37
CA LEU A 62 4.96 -9.30 5.67
C LEU A 62 3.74 -9.52 6.55
N ILE A 63 2.82 -8.56 6.62
CA ILE A 63 1.56 -8.71 7.36
C ILE A 63 0.73 -9.86 6.79
N PHE A 64 0.67 -9.97 5.46
CA PHE A 64 -0.06 -11.05 4.81
C PHE A 64 0.56 -12.43 5.09
N LEU A 65 1.89 -12.56 5.07
CA LEU A 65 2.58 -13.79 5.45
C LEU A 65 2.37 -14.14 6.92
N PHE A 66 2.42 -13.15 7.82
CA PHE A 66 2.14 -13.35 9.23
C PHE A 66 0.72 -13.86 9.49
N LEU A 67 -0.27 -13.40 8.73
CA LEU A 67 -1.66 -13.86 8.82
C LEU A 67 -1.89 -15.28 8.25
N GLN A 68 -0.93 -15.81 7.49
CA GLN A 68 -0.98 -17.16 6.92
C GLN A 68 -0.22 -18.21 7.73
N GLY A 69 0.65 -17.77 8.66
CA GLY A 69 1.46 -18.63 9.53
C GLY A 69 0.78 -19.05 10.82
#